data_AF-D3QAM1-F1
#
_entry.id   AF-D3QAM1-F1
#
_cell.length_a   1.000
_cell.length_b   1.000
_cell.length_c   1.000
_cell.angle_alpha   90.00
_cell.angle_beta   90.00
_cell.angle_gamma   90.00
#
_symmetry.space_group_name_H-M   'P 1'
#
loop_
_entity.id
_entity.type
_entity.pdbx_description
1 polymer ?
#
loop_
_entity_poly.entity_id
_entity_poly.type
_entity_poly.pdbx_seq_one_letter_code
_entity_poly.pdbx_strand_id
1 'polypeptide(L)'
;MTPTQQRLQPFYLAVPFTAVITGLFNLSETLPAPLALLAGAAWGIVLGLIATWLNTKATLSAWLEDGFVYLGIVGFAFAGCGGLMAILMLDGALGASSLTAEALEALFLPSIPYYIVVNSALELLVIPGLLYFGWRAGKRRVLILAAAGLYFAMRVWTYLAFVPARMGWAEAEHSGEALSAAERRQAASDLMVDDPRWILLLVMLAILLVAAYLPRVRERKTRTA
;
A
#
# COMPACT_ATOMS: atom_id res chain seq x y z
N MET A 1 -10.07 26.74 -13.16
CA MET A 1 -9.26 25.70 -13.82
C MET A 1 -9.91 25.34 -15.13
N THR A 2 -9.14 25.21 -16.20
CA THR A 2 -9.69 24.80 -17.50
C THR A 2 -10.05 23.30 -17.49
N PRO A 3 -10.99 22.85 -18.34
CA PRO A 3 -11.35 21.43 -18.44
C PRO A 3 -10.14 20.52 -18.71
N THR A 4 -9.16 21.00 -19.47
CA THR A 4 -7.91 20.30 -19.78
C THR A 4 -7.02 20.13 -18.54
N GLN A 5 -6.89 21.18 -17.71
CA GLN A 5 -6.12 21.10 -16.46
C GLN A 5 -6.70 20.08 -15.49
N GLN A 6 -8.03 19.98 -15.40
CA GLN A 6 -8.69 18.99 -14.54
C GLN A 6 -8.44 17.55 -14.99
N ARG A 7 -8.23 17.31 -16.29
CA ARG A 7 -7.94 15.98 -16.84
C ARG A 7 -6.48 15.55 -16.67
N LEU A 8 -5.54 16.49 -16.71
CA LEU A 8 -4.11 16.20 -16.61
C LEU A 8 -3.62 16.06 -15.16
N GLN A 9 -4.28 16.73 -14.23
CA GLN A 9 -3.88 16.75 -12.82
C GLN A 9 -3.67 15.38 -12.15
N PRO A 10 -4.53 14.35 -12.36
CA PRO A 10 -4.28 13.02 -11.82
C PRO A 10 -2.93 12.43 -12.25
N PHE A 11 -2.49 12.71 -13.48
CA PHE A 11 -1.22 12.20 -14.00
C PHE A 11 -0.03 12.76 -13.22
N TYR A 12 -0.10 14.01 -12.74
CA TYR A 12 0.97 14.59 -11.93
C TYR A 12 1.15 13.94 -10.56
N LEU A 13 0.19 13.14 -10.09
CA LEU A 13 0.32 12.40 -8.85
C LEU A 13 0.50 10.89 -9.08
N ALA A 14 -0.33 10.29 -9.93
CA ALA A 14 -0.31 8.86 -10.16
C ALA A 14 0.95 8.40 -10.91
N VAL A 15 1.46 9.17 -11.88
CA VAL A 15 2.66 8.78 -12.63
C VAL A 15 3.92 8.84 -11.76
N PRO A 16 4.21 9.90 -10.99
CA PRO A 16 5.32 9.88 -10.04
C PRO A 16 5.17 8.79 -8.98
N PHE A 17 3.94 8.55 -8.50
CA PHE A 17 3.65 7.46 -7.57
C PHE A 17 4.07 6.11 -8.14
N THR A 18 3.59 5.74 -9.34
CA THR A 18 3.94 4.43 -9.94
C THR A 18 5.39 4.38 -10.37
N ALA A 19 5.97 5.49 -10.86
CA ALA A 19 7.39 5.55 -11.20
C ALA A 19 8.28 5.23 -9.99
N VAL A 20 8.02 5.85 -8.84
CA VAL A 20 8.83 5.65 -7.63
C VAL A 20 8.50 4.32 -6.96
N ILE A 21 7.22 4.03 -6.71
CA ILE A 21 6.83 2.86 -5.93
C ILE A 21 6.94 1.57 -6.76
N THR A 22 6.32 1.54 -7.93
CA THR A 22 6.39 0.36 -8.82
C THR A 22 7.73 0.28 -9.53
N GLY A 23 8.18 1.38 -10.13
CA GLY A 23 9.41 1.40 -10.91
C GLY A 23 10.64 1.28 -10.02
N LEU A 24 10.98 2.35 -9.30
CA LEU A 24 12.22 2.43 -8.55
C LEU A 24 12.32 1.39 -7.43
N PHE A 25 11.26 1.14 -6.66
CA PHE A 25 11.37 0.24 -5.53
C PHE A 25 11.11 -1.23 -5.84
N ASN A 26 10.16 -1.58 -6.70
CA ASN A 26 9.91 -3.00 -7.02
C ASN A 26 10.71 -3.51 -8.22
N LEU A 27 10.77 -2.75 -9.32
CA LEU A 27 11.38 -3.24 -10.56
C LEU A 27 12.90 -3.07 -10.60
N SER A 28 13.50 -2.28 -9.71
CA SER A 28 14.96 -2.06 -9.72
C SER A 28 15.78 -3.29 -9.31
N GLU A 29 15.16 -4.27 -8.66
CA GLU A 29 15.79 -5.56 -8.37
C GLU A 29 16.06 -6.38 -9.65
N THR A 30 15.30 -6.12 -10.72
CA THR A 30 15.38 -6.88 -11.98
C THR A 30 15.82 -6.04 -13.18
N LEU A 31 15.69 -4.71 -13.09
CA LEU A 31 15.99 -3.76 -14.16
C LEU A 31 16.89 -2.64 -13.64
N PRO A 32 17.81 -2.09 -14.47
CA PRO A 32 18.53 -0.87 -14.13
C PRO A 32 17.57 0.25 -13.73
N ALA A 33 17.89 0.97 -12.65
CA ALA A 33 17.00 1.98 -12.04
C ALA A 33 16.36 2.97 -13.05
N PRO A 34 17.06 3.50 -14.07
CA PRO A 34 16.42 4.36 -15.07
C PRO A 34 15.32 3.66 -15.88
N LEU A 35 15.53 2.39 -16.27
CA LEU A 35 14.53 1.61 -17.00
C LEU A 35 13.35 1.23 -16.10
N ALA A 36 13.62 0.90 -14.84
CA ALA A 36 12.61 0.60 -13.85
C ALA A 36 11.67 1.80 -13.61
N LEU A 37 12.24 2.99 -13.41
CA LEU A 37 11.49 4.26 -13.32
C LEU A 37 10.63 4.52 -14.56
N LEU A 38 11.18 4.33 -15.76
CA LEU A 38 10.44 4.49 -17.02
C LEU A 38 9.30 3.49 -17.15
N ALA A 39 9.51 2.23 -16.77
CA ALA A 39 8.47 1.20 -16.76
C ALA A 39 7.33 1.56 -15.80
N GLY A 40 7.66 1.98 -14.57
CA GLY A 40 6.67 2.43 -13.59
C GLY A 40 5.91 3.68 -14.06
N ALA A 41 6.60 4.64 -14.68
CA ALA A 41 5.96 5.83 -15.26
C ALA A 41 5.03 5.47 -16.44
N ALA A 42 5.50 4.60 -17.33
CA ALA A 42 4.72 4.10 -18.47
C ALA A 42 3.45 3.39 -17.99
N TRP A 43 3.55 2.57 -16.94
CA TRP A 43 2.40 1.91 -16.33
C TRP A 43 1.38 2.92 -15.79
N GLY A 44 1.83 3.94 -15.06
CA GLY A 44 0.95 5.03 -14.59
C GLY A 44 0.24 5.74 -15.74
N ILE A 45 0.95 6.03 -16.84
CA ILE A 45 0.37 6.64 -18.04
C ILE A 45 -0.69 5.72 -18.66
N VAL A 46 -0.40 4.43 -18.82
CA VAL A 46 -1.36 3.44 -19.35
C VAL A 46 -2.63 3.41 -18.52
N LEU A 47 -2.52 3.35 -17.18
CA LEU A 47 -3.68 3.41 -16.30
C LEU A 47 -4.47 4.71 -16.46
N GLY A 48 -3.79 5.85 -16.59
CA GLY A 48 -4.45 7.14 -16.80
C GLY A 48 -5.18 7.23 -18.14
N LEU A 49 -4.61 6.66 -19.20
CA LEU A 49 -5.27 6.58 -20.52
C LEU A 49 -6.52 5.69 -20.45
N ILE A 50 -6.41 4.51 -19.82
CA ILE A 50 -7.54 3.60 -19.59
C ILE A 50 -8.62 4.29 -18.75
N ALA A 51 -8.24 4.96 -17.66
CA ALA A 51 -9.18 5.66 -16.79
C ALA A 51 -9.87 6.82 -17.52
N THR A 52 -9.14 7.57 -18.35
CA THR A 52 -9.70 8.65 -19.17
C THR A 52 -10.73 8.10 -20.17
N TRP A 53 -10.41 6.99 -20.83
CA TRP A 53 -11.35 6.30 -21.73
C TRP A 53 -12.60 5.82 -20.98
N LEU A 54 -12.44 5.19 -19.81
CA LEU A 54 -13.56 4.71 -18.99
C LEU A 54 -14.41 5.85 -18.42
N ASN A 55 -13.81 7.01 -18.15
CA ASN A 55 -14.49 8.20 -17.66
C ASN A 55 -15.47 8.82 -18.67
N THR A 56 -15.39 8.45 -19.96
CA THR A 56 -16.41 8.81 -20.95
C THR A 56 -17.78 8.20 -20.62
N LYS A 57 -17.81 7.09 -19.88
CA LYS A 57 -19.02 6.37 -19.49
C LYS A 57 -19.41 6.73 -18.06
N ALA A 58 -20.32 7.70 -17.90
CA ALA A 58 -20.69 8.25 -16.60
C ALA A 58 -21.12 7.20 -15.54
N THR A 59 -21.84 6.15 -15.94
CA THR A 59 -22.24 5.05 -15.02
C THR A 59 -21.04 4.24 -14.57
N LEU A 60 -20.22 3.82 -15.53
CA LEU A 60 -19.06 2.98 -15.25
C LEU A 60 -18.03 3.73 -14.42
N SER A 61 -17.76 4.99 -14.72
CA SER A 61 -16.88 5.86 -13.94
C SER A 61 -17.32 5.97 -12.47
N ALA A 62 -18.62 6.10 -12.21
CA ALA A 62 -19.15 6.14 -10.85
C ALA A 62 -18.94 4.81 -10.10
N TRP A 63 -19.20 3.69 -10.77
CA TRP A 63 -18.97 2.36 -10.20
C TRP A 63 -17.50 2.08 -9.95
N LEU A 64 -16.61 2.51 -10.84
CA LEU A 64 -15.16 2.35 -10.67
C LEU A 64 -14.66 3.19 -9.49
N GLU A 65 -15.07 4.44 -9.36
CA GLU A 65 -14.70 5.28 -8.20
C GLU A 65 -15.14 4.63 -6.88
N ASP A 66 -16.37 4.14 -6.79
CA ASP A 66 -16.88 3.44 -5.62
C ASP A 66 -16.14 2.10 -5.40
N GLY A 67 -15.93 1.32 -6.46
CA GLY A 67 -15.22 0.05 -6.42
C GLY A 67 -13.77 0.19 -5.95
N PHE A 68 -13.03 1.18 -6.45
CA PHE A 68 -11.66 1.44 -6.00
C PHE A 68 -11.58 1.86 -4.54
N VAL A 69 -12.56 2.61 -4.03
CA VAL A 69 -12.64 2.91 -2.59
C VAL A 69 -12.87 1.64 -1.78
N TYR A 70 -13.78 0.76 -2.20
CA TYR A 70 -13.97 -0.53 -1.53
C TYR A 70 -12.74 -1.43 -1.59
N LEU A 71 -12.08 -1.52 -2.75
CA LEU A 71 -10.82 -2.27 -2.88
C LEU A 71 -9.73 -1.71 -1.97
N GLY A 72 -9.64 -0.38 -1.82
CA GLY A 72 -8.73 0.27 -0.88
C GLY A 72 -9.06 -0.05 0.57
N ILE A 73 -10.34 -0.03 0.95
CA ILE A 73 -10.80 -0.44 2.29
C ILE A 73 -10.38 -1.87 2.56
N VAL A 74 -10.68 -2.80 1.64
CA VAL A 74 -10.33 -4.22 1.79
C VAL A 74 -8.82 -4.39 1.90
N GLY A 75 -8.05 -3.78 1.00
CA GLY A 75 -6.59 -3.87 1.01
C GLY A 75 -5.96 -3.30 2.29
N PHE A 76 -6.43 -2.15 2.79
CA PHE A 76 -5.94 -1.58 4.04
C PHE A 76 -6.40 -2.33 5.29
N ALA A 77 -7.61 -2.89 5.29
CA ALA A 77 -8.06 -3.76 6.37
C ALA A 77 -7.20 -5.02 6.44
N PHE A 78 -6.94 -5.67 5.29
CA PHE A 78 -6.07 -6.84 5.25
C PHE A 78 -4.64 -6.51 5.68
N ALA A 79 -4.02 -5.47 5.12
CA ALA A 79 -2.66 -5.10 5.47
C ALA A 79 -2.54 -4.62 6.92
N GLY A 80 -3.49 -3.81 7.41
CA GLY A 80 -3.46 -3.25 8.75
C GLY A 80 -3.76 -4.28 9.84
N CYS A 81 -4.87 -5.01 9.72
CA CYS A 81 -5.24 -6.04 10.70
C CYS A 81 -4.30 -7.25 10.62
N GLY A 82 -3.89 -7.65 9.42
CA GLY A 82 -2.86 -8.67 9.25
C GLY A 82 -1.54 -8.24 9.87
N GLY A 83 -1.13 -6.97 9.65
CA GLY A 83 0.09 -6.40 10.21
C GLY A 83 0.10 -6.42 11.73
N LEU A 84 -1.01 -5.98 12.33
CA LEU A 84 -1.21 -6.03 13.77
C LEU A 84 -1.16 -7.47 14.30
N MET A 85 -1.84 -8.42 13.65
CA MET A 85 -1.81 -9.83 14.05
C MET A 85 -0.38 -10.39 13.99
N ALA A 86 0.36 -10.10 12.92
CA ALA A 86 1.74 -10.56 12.76
C ALA A 86 2.66 -9.99 13.85
N ILE A 87 2.50 -8.72 14.22
CA ILE A 87 3.24 -8.08 15.31
C ILE A 87 2.91 -8.73 16.65
N LEU A 88 1.62 -8.96 16.96
CA LEU A 88 1.20 -9.59 18.21
C LEU A 88 1.70 -11.04 18.33
N MET A 89 1.68 -11.80 17.23
CA MET A 89 2.25 -13.16 17.20
C MET A 89 3.76 -13.14 17.40
N LEU A 90 4.46 -12.21 16.76
CA LEU A 90 5.90 -12.06 16.85
C LEU A 90 6.34 -11.63 18.26
N ASP A 91 5.66 -10.65 18.84
CA ASP A 91 5.88 -10.20 20.22
C ASP A 91 5.64 -11.33 21.23
N GLY A 92 4.52 -12.06 21.08
CA GLY A 92 4.22 -13.23 21.90
C GLY A 92 5.28 -14.33 21.78
N ALA A 93 5.79 -14.60 20.57
CA ALA A 93 6.86 -15.57 20.35
C ALA A 93 8.17 -15.14 21.01
N LEU A 94 8.54 -13.86 20.90
CA LEU A 94 9.74 -13.27 21.52
C LEU A 94 9.69 -13.28 23.05
N GLY A 95 8.51 -13.44 23.65
CA GLY A 95 8.34 -13.69 25.08
C GLY A 95 8.75 -15.10 25.52
N ALA A 96 8.84 -16.08 24.61
CA ALA A 96 9.09 -17.48 24.97
C ALA A 96 10.59 -17.78 25.19
N SER A 97 10.89 -18.45 26.31
CA SER A 97 12.25 -18.89 26.65
C SER A 97 12.82 -19.96 25.73
N SER A 98 11.96 -20.72 25.06
CA SER A 98 12.31 -21.81 24.16
C SER A 98 12.40 -21.40 22.69
N LEU A 99 12.22 -20.12 22.36
CA LEU A 99 12.25 -19.63 20.99
C LEU A 99 13.67 -19.77 20.41
N THR A 100 13.81 -20.44 19.28
CA THR A 100 15.06 -20.50 18.49
C THR A 100 14.99 -19.49 17.33
N ALA A 101 16.13 -19.13 16.75
CA ALA A 101 16.16 -18.23 15.60
C ALA A 101 15.49 -18.87 14.37
N GLU A 102 15.70 -20.18 14.14
CA GLU A 102 15.02 -20.94 13.06
C GLU A 102 13.50 -20.95 13.23
N ALA A 103 13.00 -21.14 14.46
CA ALA A 103 11.55 -21.13 14.71
C ALA A 103 10.96 -19.73 14.46
N LEU A 104 11.71 -18.68 14.81
CA LEU A 104 11.32 -17.29 14.58
C LEU A 104 11.26 -16.97 13.08
N GLU A 105 12.26 -17.42 12.31
CA GLU A 105 12.29 -17.30 10.86
C GLU A 105 11.11 -18.04 10.22
N ALA A 106 10.85 -19.28 10.64
CA ALA A 106 9.73 -20.10 10.12
C ALA A 106 8.35 -19.48 10.40
N LEU A 107 8.19 -18.74 11.51
CA LEU A 107 6.99 -17.97 11.80
C LEU A 107 6.85 -16.72 10.91
N PHE A 108 7.98 -16.12 10.52
CA PHE A 108 8.02 -14.86 9.79
C PHE A 108 7.93 -15.02 8.26
N LEU A 109 8.73 -15.90 7.66
CA LEU A 109 8.87 -16.05 6.20
C LEU A 109 7.55 -16.22 5.45
N PRO A 110 6.58 -17.05 5.92
CA PRO A 110 5.32 -17.26 5.21
C PRO A 110 4.47 -15.98 5.06
N SER A 111 4.71 -14.96 5.89
CA SER A 111 4.00 -13.68 5.81
C SER A 111 4.46 -12.81 4.64
N ILE A 112 5.69 -12.98 4.16
CA ILE A 112 6.29 -12.12 3.13
C ILE A 112 5.51 -12.18 1.81
N PRO A 113 5.25 -13.36 1.18
CA PRO A 113 4.51 -13.43 -0.07
C PRO A 113 3.08 -12.87 0.06
N TYR A 114 2.46 -13.05 1.24
CA TYR A 114 1.14 -12.53 1.53
C TYR A 114 1.11 -11.00 1.45
N TYR A 115 2.04 -10.32 2.12
CA TYR A 115 2.15 -8.86 2.06
C TYR A 115 2.58 -8.36 0.68
N ILE A 116 3.41 -9.10 -0.04
CA ILE A 116 3.79 -8.74 -1.42
C ILE A 116 2.53 -8.66 -2.29
N VAL A 117 1.65 -9.67 -2.26
CA VAL A 117 0.43 -9.68 -3.09
C VAL A 117 -0.48 -8.49 -2.77
N VAL A 118 -0.78 -8.26 -1.48
CA VAL A 118 -1.69 -7.17 -1.08
C VAL A 118 -1.09 -5.80 -1.40
N ASN A 119 0.18 -5.57 -1.08
CA ASN A 119 0.84 -4.29 -1.37
C ASN A 119 0.97 -4.06 -2.88
N SER A 120 1.32 -5.10 -3.65
CA SER A 120 1.41 -5.01 -5.11
C SER A 120 0.07 -4.63 -5.72
N ALA A 121 -1.04 -5.23 -5.28
CA ALA A 121 -2.37 -4.85 -5.74
C ALA A 121 -2.70 -3.38 -5.42
N LEU A 122 -2.36 -2.92 -4.21
CA LEU A 122 -2.55 -1.54 -3.79
C LEU A 122 -1.72 -0.56 -4.64
N GLU A 123 -0.44 -0.87 -4.87
CA GLU A 123 0.51 -0.02 -5.58
C GLU A 123 0.29 0.02 -7.08
N LEU A 124 0.09 -1.15 -7.70
CA LEU A 124 -0.02 -1.28 -9.14
C LEU A 124 -1.35 -0.77 -9.65
N LEU A 125 -2.42 -0.85 -8.85
CA LEU A 125 -3.77 -0.67 -9.35
C LEU A 125 -4.64 0.22 -8.45
N VAL A 126 -4.77 -0.11 -7.16
CA VAL A 126 -5.80 0.53 -6.33
C VAL A 126 -5.52 2.01 -6.08
N ILE A 127 -4.32 2.37 -5.63
CA ILE A 127 -3.97 3.76 -5.31
C ILE A 127 -3.92 4.63 -6.58
N PRO A 128 -3.26 4.21 -7.68
CA PRO A 128 -3.35 4.96 -8.95
C PRO A 128 -4.79 5.07 -9.45
N GLY A 129 -5.58 4.00 -9.36
CA GLY A 129 -7.00 3.98 -9.73
C GLY A 129 -7.82 4.99 -8.92
N LEU A 130 -7.61 5.05 -7.61
CA LEU A 130 -8.23 6.06 -6.74
C LEU A 130 -7.88 7.48 -7.17
N LEU A 131 -6.61 7.75 -7.51
CA LEU A 131 -6.18 9.07 -7.97
C LEU A 131 -6.83 9.44 -9.31
N TYR A 132 -6.98 8.50 -10.24
CA TYR A 132 -7.61 8.76 -11.54
C TYR A 132 -9.14 8.88 -11.48
N PHE A 133 -9.83 7.91 -10.87
CA PHE A 133 -11.29 7.88 -10.83
C PHE A 133 -11.87 8.82 -9.76
N GLY A 134 -11.15 9.04 -8.66
CA GLY A 134 -11.56 9.89 -7.55
C GLY A 134 -11.24 11.38 -7.71
N TRP A 135 -10.79 11.83 -8.89
CA TRP A 135 -10.33 13.22 -9.10
C TRP A 135 -11.43 14.31 -9.13
N ARG A 136 -12.66 13.97 -8.73
CA ARG A 136 -13.78 14.89 -8.71
C ARG A 136 -13.61 15.95 -7.60
N ALA A 137 -13.96 17.20 -7.88
CA ALA A 137 -13.98 18.23 -6.83
C ALA A 137 -14.97 17.84 -5.70
N GLY A 138 -14.52 17.94 -4.45
CA GLY A 138 -15.34 17.65 -3.27
C GLY A 138 -14.54 17.05 -2.11
N LYS A 139 -15.22 16.82 -0.98
CA LYS A 139 -14.61 16.27 0.24
C LYS A 139 -13.97 14.89 0.00
N ARG A 140 -14.59 14.06 -0.85
CA ARG A 140 -14.09 12.72 -1.16
C ARG A 140 -12.71 12.73 -1.81
N ARG A 141 -12.42 13.69 -2.68
CA ARG A 141 -11.08 13.85 -3.27
C ARG A 141 -10.03 14.18 -2.22
N VAL A 142 -10.35 15.02 -1.25
CA VAL A 142 -9.43 15.34 -0.14
C VAL A 142 -9.09 14.09 0.66
N LEU A 143 -10.09 13.26 0.97
CA LEU A 143 -9.89 11.99 1.67
C LEU A 143 -9.03 11.01 0.86
N ILE A 144 -9.31 10.86 -0.44
CA ILE A 144 -8.52 10.01 -1.34
C ILE A 144 -7.07 10.50 -1.43
N LEU A 145 -6.85 11.80 -1.58
CA LEU A 145 -5.52 12.40 -1.63
C LEU A 145 -4.76 12.21 -0.32
N ALA A 146 -5.43 12.37 0.83
CA ALA A 146 -4.84 12.13 2.13
C ALA A 146 -4.42 10.66 2.29
N ALA A 147 -5.30 9.71 1.95
CA ALA A 147 -4.98 8.29 2.00
C ALA A 147 -3.83 7.92 1.04
N ALA A 148 -3.86 8.40 -0.21
CA ALA A 148 -2.79 8.15 -1.19
C ALA A 148 -1.45 8.77 -0.77
N GLY A 149 -1.46 9.98 -0.20
CA GLY A 149 -0.26 10.65 0.31
C GLY A 149 0.35 9.93 1.51
N LEU A 150 -0.48 9.54 2.48
CA LEU A 150 -0.05 8.71 3.61
C LEU A 150 0.52 7.38 3.15
N TYR A 151 -0.14 6.73 2.19
CA TYR A 151 0.32 5.46 1.63
C TYR A 151 1.67 5.63 0.94
N PHE A 152 1.83 6.66 0.11
CA PHE A 152 3.09 6.94 -0.56
C PHE A 152 4.24 7.13 0.45
N ALA A 153 4.06 8.00 1.45
CA ALA A 153 5.07 8.23 2.48
C ALA A 153 5.42 6.94 3.25
N MET A 154 4.40 6.17 3.63
CA MET A 154 4.57 4.89 4.30
C MET A 154 5.31 3.86 3.43
N ARG A 155 5.05 3.82 2.11
CA ARG A 155 5.74 2.91 1.19
C ARG A 155 7.19 3.32 0.96
N VAL A 156 7.48 4.62 0.81
CA VAL A 156 8.88 5.11 0.77
C VAL A 156 9.65 4.66 2.01
N TRP A 157 9.09 4.85 3.21
CA TRP A 157 9.69 4.34 4.44
C TRP A 157 9.85 2.82 4.43
N THR A 158 8.83 2.10 3.95
CA THR A 158 8.86 0.63 3.89
C THR A 158 10.04 0.13 3.06
N TYR A 159 10.27 0.70 1.88
CA TYR A 159 11.36 0.27 1.02
C TYR A 159 12.74 0.75 1.47
N LEU A 160 12.84 1.91 2.11
CA LEU A 160 14.13 2.45 2.54
C LEU A 160 14.63 1.91 3.89
N ALA A 161 13.71 1.58 4.81
CA ALA A 161 14.06 1.18 6.17
C ALA A 161 13.57 -0.23 6.51
N PHE A 162 12.29 -0.52 6.29
CA PHE A 162 11.69 -1.76 6.79
C PHE A 162 12.10 -3.01 6.00
N VAL A 163 12.05 -2.96 4.66
CA VAL A 163 12.40 -4.09 3.81
C VAL A 163 13.87 -4.49 4.00
N PRO A 164 14.85 -3.56 3.96
CA PRO A 164 16.25 -3.90 4.21
C PRO A 164 16.48 -4.56 5.57
N ALA A 165 15.85 -4.06 6.64
CA ALA A 165 15.99 -4.64 7.98
C ALA A 165 15.46 -6.08 8.04
N ARG A 166 14.27 -6.33 7.46
CA ARG A 166 13.63 -7.65 7.46
C ARG A 166 14.31 -8.67 6.55
N MET A 167 14.78 -8.24 5.38
CA MET A 167 15.51 -9.12 4.46
C MET A 167 16.91 -9.43 5.01
N GLY A 168 17.59 -8.44 5.59
CA GLY A 168 18.88 -8.66 6.25
C GLY A 168 18.78 -9.65 7.42
N TRP A 169 17.67 -9.64 8.16
CA TRP A 169 17.39 -10.70 9.14
C TRP A 169 17.20 -12.06 8.47
N ALA A 170 16.32 -12.16 7.47
CA ALA A 170 15.99 -13.42 6.80
C ALA A 170 17.17 -14.06 6.04
N GLU A 171 18.17 -13.27 5.64
CA GLU A 171 19.38 -13.74 4.96
C GLU A 171 20.51 -14.13 5.94
N ALA A 172 20.36 -13.84 7.23
CA ALA A 172 21.36 -14.16 8.24
C ALA A 172 21.32 -15.65 8.62
N GLU A 173 22.47 -16.20 8.99
CA GLU A 173 22.54 -17.56 9.52
C GLU A 173 21.86 -17.62 10.90
N HIS A 174 20.91 -18.53 11.06
CA HIS A 174 20.09 -18.64 12.26
C HIS A 174 20.42 -19.90 13.04
N SER A 175 20.73 -19.74 14.33
CA SER A 175 21.03 -20.86 15.23
C SER A 175 19.77 -21.65 15.60
N GLY A 176 19.90 -22.98 15.65
CA GLY A 176 18.91 -23.89 16.23
C GLY A 176 18.89 -23.87 17.77
N GLU A 177 19.81 -23.14 18.41
CA GLU A 177 19.80 -22.96 19.87
C GLU A 177 18.73 -21.93 20.30
N ALA A 178 18.29 -22.07 21.55
CA ALA A 178 17.32 -21.14 22.12
C ALA A 178 17.95 -19.75 22.31
N LEU A 179 17.23 -18.72 21.85
CA LEU A 179 17.69 -17.34 21.94
C LEU A 179 17.74 -16.87 23.39
N SER A 180 18.89 -16.31 23.77
CA SER A 180 19.06 -15.57 25.01
C SER A 180 18.12 -14.35 25.04
N ALA A 181 17.89 -13.82 26.24
CA ALA A 181 17.07 -12.62 26.39
C ALA A 181 17.63 -11.39 25.65
N ALA A 182 18.95 -11.32 25.46
CA ALA A 182 19.59 -10.26 24.69
C ALA A 182 19.33 -10.40 23.19
N GLU A 183 19.49 -11.61 22.65
CA GLU A 183 19.23 -11.91 21.25
C GLU A 183 17.76 -11.71 20.88
N ARG A 184 16.81 -12.05 21.76
CA ARG A 184 15.39 -11.77 21.51
C ARG A 184 15.08 -10.27 21.44
N ARG A 185 15.73 -9.43 22.25
CA ARG A 185 15.57 -7.97 22.16
C ARG A 185 16.17 -7.42 20.89
N GLN A 186 17.32 -7.95 20.49
CA GLN A 186 17.95 -7.58 19.22
C GLN A 186 17.06 -7.96 18.04
N ALA A 187 16.54 -9.19 18.01
CA ALA A 187 15.59 -9.65 17.00
C ALA A 187 14.32 -8.79 16.96
N ALA A 188 13.80 -8.35 18.11
CA ALA A 188 12.65 -7.45 18.17
C ALA A 188 12.93 -6.09 17.50
N SER A 189 14.15 -5.56 17.70
CA SER A 189 14.62 -4.32 17.06
C SER A 189 14.80 -4.52 15.55
N ASP A 190 15.49 -5.59 15.13
CA ASP A 190 15.83 -5.85 13.73
C ASP A 190 14.57 -6.17 12.90
N LEU A 191 13.61 -6.88 13.49
CA LEU A 191 12.30 -7.12 12.87
C LEU A 191 11.35 -5.92 12.99
N MET A 192 11.75 -4.85 13.68
CA MET A 192 10.96 -3.64 13.90
C MET A 192 9.55 -3.97 14.44
N VAL A 193 9.49 -4.71 15.55
CA VAL A 193 8.21 -5.12 16.18
C VAL A 193 7.34 -3.92 16.56
N ASP A 194 7.97 -2.82 16.99
CA ASP A 194 7.30 -1.58 17.41
C ASP A 194 6.94 -0.63 16.25
N ASP A 195 6.99 -1.10 15.00
CA ASP A 195 6.76 -0.27 13.81
C ASP A 195 5.32 0.27 13.74
N PRO A 196 5.12 1.61 13.64
CA PRO A 196 3.79 2.22 13.63
C PRO A 196 3.03 2.08 12.30
N ARG A 197 3.55 1.38 11.29
CA ARG A 197 2.89 1.25 9.97
C ARG A 197 1.49 0.64 10.04
N TRP A 198 1.24 -0.32 10.93
CA TRP A 198 -0.11 -0.87 11.08
C TRP A 198 -1.11 0.20 11.53
N ILE A 199 -0.70 1.16 12.37
CA ILE A 199 -1.53 2.30 12.77
C ILE A 199 -1.83 3.18 11.55
N LEU A 200 -0.82 3.48 10.73
CA LEU A 200 -1.03 4.26 9.50
C LEU A 200 -2.00 3.56 8.54
N LEU A 201 -1.91 2.23 8.40
CA LEU A 201 -2.85 1.43 7.62
C LEU A 201 -4.28 1.54 8.15
N LEU A 202 -4.47 1.50 9.47
CA LEU A 202 -5.79 1.69 10.09
C LEU A 202 -6.32 3.13 9.93
N VAL A 203 -5.44 4.14 9.97
CA VAL A 203 -5.81 5.53 9.69
C VAL A 203 -6.27 5.67 8.24
N MET A 204 -5.54 5.10 7.27
CA MET A 204 -5.93 5.12 5.86
C MET A 204 -7.23 4.34 5.60
N LEU A 205 -7.42 3.21 6.29
CA LEU A 205 -8.69 2.48 6.30
C LEU A 205 -9.84 3.37 6.79
N ALA A 206 -9.68 4.05 7.93
CA ALA A 206 -10.69 4.96 8.48
C ALA A 206 -11.01 6.10 7.50
N ILE A 207 -10.00 6.70 6.86
CA ILE A 207 -10.18 7.73 5.84
C ILE A 207 -11.01 7.21 4.66
N LEU A 208 -10.72 6.00 4.15
CA LEU A 208 -11.48 5.43 3.04
C LEU A 208 -12.88 4.97 3.44
N LEU A 209 -13.09 4.51 4.68
CA LEU A 209 -14.43 4.24 5.21
C LEU A 209 -15.26 5.53 5.23
N VAL A 210 -14.70 6.65 5.69
CA VAL A 210 -15.36 7.97 5.61
C VAL A 210 -15.64 8.36 4.15
N ALA A 211 -14.70 8.09 3.24
CA ALA A 211 -14.90 8.34 1.80
C ALA A 211 -16.03 7.49 1.19
N ALA A 212 -16.25 6.27 1.67
CA ALA A 212 -17.33 5.38 1.20
C ALA A 212 -18.73 5.89 1.57
N TYR A 213 -18.87 6.71 2.61
CA TYR A 213 -20.13 7.41 2.94
C TYR A 213 -20.48 8.54 1.97
N LEU A 214 -19.60 8.85 1.01
CA LEU A 214 -19.82 9.84 -0.06
C LEU A 214 -19.89 9.15 -1.45
N PRO A 215 -20.78 8.15 -1.68
CA PRO A 215 -20.75 7.32 -2.88
C PRO A 215 -21.22 8.08 -4.12
N ARG A 216 -20.52 7.89 -5.23
CA ARG A 216 -20.80 8.62 -6.47
C ARG A 216 -22.02 8.09 -7.19
N VAL A 217 -22.28 6.79 -7.09
CA VAL A 217 -23.48 6.18 -7.67
C VAL A 217 -24.76 6.78 -7.08
N ARG A 218 -24.78 7.07 -5.76
CA ARG A 218 -25.93 7.68 -5.08
C ARG A 218 -26.15 9.14 -5.48
N GLU A 219 -25.08 9.94 -5.51
CA GLU A 219 -25.15 11.33 -5.95
C GLU A 219 -25.73 11.43 -7.36
N ARG A 220 -25.38 10.50 -8.25
CA ARG A 220 -25.88 10.50 -9.63
C ARG A 220 -27.36 10.15 -9.72
N LYS A 221 -27.82 9.10 -9.02
CA LYS A 221 -29.25 8.73 -8.99
C LYS A 221 -30.13 9.92 -8.57
N THR A 222 -29.65 10.71 -7.61
CA THR A 222 -30.35 11.91 -7.10
C THR A 222 -30.42 13.05 -8.12
N ARG A 223 -29.48 13.14 -9.08
CA ARG A 223 -29.47 14.19 -10.12
C ARG A 223 -30.28 13.83 -11.36
N THR A 224 -30.59 12.55 -11.55
CA THR A 224 -31.37 12.04 -12.69
C THR A 224 -32.83 11.76 -12.35
N ALA A 225 -33.20 11.85 -11.08
CA ALA A 225 -34.56 11.77 -10.56
C ALA A 225 -35.12 13.19 -10.41
#